data_AF-A0A970QFH6-F1
#
_entry.id   AF-A0A970QFH6-F1
#
_cell.length_a   1.000
_cell.length_b   1.000
_cell.length_c   1.000
_cell.angle_alpha   90.00
_cell.angle_beta   90.00
_cell.angle_gamma   90.00
#
_symmetry.space_group_name_H-M   'P 1'
#
loop_
_entity.id
_entity.type
_entity.pdbx_description
1 polymer ?
#
loop_
_entity_poly.entity_id
_entity_poly.type
_entity_poly.pdbx_seq_one_letter_code
_entity_poly.pdbx_strand_id
1 'polypeptide(L)'
;MGSNFIRKILSIWEKISVREQRLALLTLAVIILMLVVTLYKRAVVTLDDMDMAIARMEDDLVSYTNQIAHRELVESQYAKIAAQHSSQWTEAEIHDRLRQEIYRLASRTPADLDENGIPLESANEQGNLVEGISLGKGNMAEGGRGYREYRINVRIPPAPLEDLLQYLENLQESPQSLRLDAVELTRLADKNFVGASVDITRIVADGASEKGTSGGSDSGDSGGSDTEEAPLRLGRIRLQAGAWQSDHAQLSDAESESAHGAIEVVADSDNASLFFSAILPGGDYELIIEAAAAEGSAQLAVVMEADDTVLSNVETVEGDGNLKRYQIQFTVAGTEDEQAHVKCPLIRLSEKGTTLHVANLLIRAMTEM
;
A
#
# COMPACT_ATOMS: atom_id res chain seq x y z
N MET A 1 -12.27 16.41 57.41
CA MET A 1 -13.22 15.34 57.77
C MET A 1 -12.66 14.25 58.71
N GLY A 2 -11.35 13.93 58.70
CA GLY A 2 -10.78 12.85 59.54
C GLY A 2 -10.70 13.11 61.06
N SER A 3 -10.62 14.37 61.52
CA SER A 3 -10.43 14.70 62.94
C SER A 3 -11.62 14.33 63.85
N ASN A 4 -12.85 14.42 63.35
CA ASN A 4 -14.05 14.02 64.08
C ASN A 4 -14.23 12.50 64.17
N PHE A 5 -13.70 11.76 63.20
CA PHE A 5 -13.77 10.29 63.17
C PHE A 5 -12.80 9.68 64.18
N ILE A 6 -11.56 10.19 64.24
CA ILE A 6 -10.53 9.78 65.20
C ILE A 6 -10.98 10.04 66.64
N ARG A 7 -11.60 11.20 66.91
CA ARG A 7 -12.14 11.54 68.25
C ARG A 7 -13.28 10.61 68.69
N LYS A 8 -14.18 10.24 67.77
CA LYS A 8 -15.26 9.27 68.06
C LYS A 8 -14.69 7.90 68.42
N ILE A 9 -13.71 7.42 67.67
CA ILE A 9 -13.04 6.14 67.94
C ILE A 9 -12.37 6.15 69.32
N LEU A 10 -11.65 7.22 69.68
CA LEU A 10 -11.03 7.38 71.01
C LEU A 10 -12.06 7.35 72.15
N SER A 11 -13.19 8.05 72.00
CA SER A 11 -14.25 8.08 73.02
C SER A 11 -14.97 6.74 73.21
N ILE A 12 -15.01 5.90 72.17
CA ILE A 12 -15.54 4.54 72.22
C ILE A 12 -14.51 3.61 72.87
N TRP A 13 -13.22 3.82 72.57
CA TRP A 13 -12.12 3.03 73.10
C TRP A 13 -11.96 3.15 74.62
N GLU A 14 -12.15 4.34 75.19
CA GLU A 14 -12.14 4.57 76.64
C GLU A 14 -13.32 3.92 77.39
N LYS A 15 -14.44 3.62 76.71
CA LYS A 15 -15.63 3.01 77.32
C LYS A 15 -15.59 1.48 77.36
N ILE A 16 -14.60 0.86 76.72
CA ILE A 16 -14.51 -0.59 76.50
C ILE A 16 -13.63 -1.23 77.60
N SER A 17 -13.97 -2.46 78.02
CA SER A 17 -13.21 -3.12 79.10
C SER A 17 -11.79 -3.50 78.67
N VAL A 18 -10.85 -3.61 79.62
CA VAL A 18 -9.43 -3.92 79.36
C VAL A 18 -9.24 -5.24 78.58
N ARG A 19 -10.14 -6.21 78.76
CA ARG A 19 -10.10 -7.49 78.01
C ARG A 19 -10.50 -7.31 76.56
N GLU A 20 -11.51 -6.48 76.30
CA GLU A 20 -12.00 -6.18 74.95
C GLU A 20 -11.02 -5.29 74.18
N GLN A 21 -10.35 -4.35 74.86
CA GLN A 21 -9.27 -3.56 74.25
C GLN A 21 -8.09 -4.44 73.77
N ARG A 22 -7.67 -5.43 74.57
CA ARG A 22 -6.62 -6.39 74.14
C ARG A 22 -7.04 -7.22 72.95
N LEU A 23 -8.29 -7.67 72.92
CA LEU A 23 -8.83 -8.46 71.83
C LEU A 23 -8.96 -7.64 70.54
N ALA A 24 -9.40 -6.37 70.65
CA ALA A 24 -9.44 -5.42 69.54
C ALA A 24 -8.05 -5.08 68.98
N LEU A 25 -7.02 -5.00 69.83
CA LEU A 25 -5.65 -4.74 69.40
C LEU A 25 -5.07 -5.96 68.67
N LEU A 26 -5.39 -7.16 69.14
CA LEU A 26 -5.03 -8.41 68.45
C LEU A 26 -5.72 -8.54 67.09
N THR A 27 -7.02 -8.24 66.99
CA THR A 27 -7.73 -8.29 65.70
C THR A 27 -7.20 -7.24 64.74
N LEU A 28 -6.90 -6.03 65.21
CA LEU A 28 -6.28 -5.00 64.39
C LEU A 28 -4.90 -5.44 63.87
N ALA A 29 -4.07 -6.05 64.71
CA ALA A 29 -2.78 -6.58 64.30
C ALA A 29 -2.92 -7.67 63.21
N VAL A 30 -3.91 -8.56 63.35
CA VAL A 30 -4.22 -9.59 62.34
C VAL A 30 -4.71 -8.96 61.03
N ILE A 31 -5.54 -7.92 61.08
CA ILE A 31 -6.03 -7.21 59.89
C ILE A 31 -4.86 -6.55 59.16
N ILE A 32 -3.96 -5.87 59.88
CA ILE A 32 -2.77 -5.24 59.29
C ILE A 32 -1.86 -6.29 58.66
N LEU A 33 -1.61 -7.40 59.37
CA LEU A 33 -0.81 -8.51 58.84
C LEU A 33 -1.42 -9.07 57.55
N MET A 34 -2.74 -9.31 57.54
CA MET A 34 -3.44 -9.79 56.36
C MET A 34 -3.32 -8.81 55.19
N LEU A 35 -3.45 -7.51 55.45
CA LEU A 35 -3.34 -6.46 54.43
C LEU A 35 -1.93 -6.40 53.83
N VAL A 36 -0.89 -6.50 54.67
CA VAL A 36 0.51 -6.57 54.22
C VAL A 36 0.76 -7.81 53.36
N VAL A 37 0.29 -8.99 53.81
CA VAL A 37 0.44 -10.24 53.04
C VAL A 37 -0.30 -10.16 51.70
N THR A 38 -1.47 -9.54 51.67
CA THR A 38 -2.27 -9.40 50.44
C THR A 38 -1.59 -8.47 49.44
N LEU A 39 -1.05 -7.34 49.92
CA LEU A 39 -0.25 -6.42 49.09
C LEU A 39 1.01 -7.10 48.55
N TYR A 40 1.73 -7.84 49.41
CA TYR A 40 2.92 -8.57 49.02
C TYR A 40 2.62 -9.60 47.92
N LYS A 41 1.59 -10.43 48.13
CA LYS A 41 1.18 -11.44 47.12
C LYS A 41 0.80 -10.78 45.80
N ARG A 42 0.05 -9.67 45.85
CA ARG A 42 -0.35 -8.95 44.64
C ARG A 42 0.87 -8.41 43.91
N ALA A 43 1.80 -7.77 44.61
CA ALA A 43 3.03 -7.25 44.03
C ALA A 43 3.87 -8.35 43.37
N VAL A 44 4.03 -9.51 44.02
CA VAL A 44 4.76 -10.65 43.47
C VAL A 44 4.11 -11.17 42.18
N VAL A 45 2.79 -11.33 42.15
CA VAL A 45 2.07 -11.73 40.92
C VAL A 45 2.26 -10.71 39.81
N THR A 46 2.21 -9.42 40.14
CA THR A 46 2.39 -8.37 39.13
C THR A 46 3.80 -8.37 38.55
N LEU A 47 4.82 -8.66 39.37
CA LEU A 47 6.20 -8.78 38.92
C LEU A 47 6.38 -10.02 38.01
N ASP A 48 5.78 -11.15 38.38
CA ASP A 48 5.83 -12.39 37.59
C ASP A 48 5.15 -12.22 36.21
N ASP A 49 4.02 -11.51 36.17
CA ASP A 49 3.34 -11.15 34.92
C ASP A 49 4.21 -10.23 34.04
N MET A 50 4.92 -9.27 34.65
CA MET A 50 5.84 -8.39 33.92
C MET A 50 7.05 -9.16 33.38
N ASP A 51 7.61 -10.09 34.15
CA ASP A 51 8.71 -10.95 33.70
C ASP A 51 8.28 -11.86 32.54
N MET A 52 7.08 -12.45 32.59
CA MET A 52 6.52 -13.20 31.47
C MET A 52 6.30 -12.32 30.23
N ALA A 53 5.84 -11.08 30.40
CA ALA A 53 5.65 -10.15 29.30
C ALA A 53 6.99 -9.78 28.64
N ILE A 54 8.03 -9.55 29.45
CA ILE A 54 9.39 -9.27 28.96
C ILE A 54 9.92 -10.47 28.17
N ALA A 55 9.82 -11.69 28.70
CA ALA A 55 10.28 -12.89 28.01
C ALA A 55 9.59 -13.10 26.65
N ARG A 56 8.28 -12.83 26.57
CA ARG A 56 7.54 -12.88 25.29
C ARG A 56 8.02 -11.83 24.30
N MET A 57 8.22 -10.60 24.76
CA MET A 57 8.72 -9.53 23.89
C MET A 57 10.14 -9.80 23.40
N GLU A 58 10.99 -10.43 24.22
CA GLU A 58 12.32 -10.87 23.80
C GLU A 58 12.25 -11.94 22.70
N ASP A 59 11.39 -12.95 22.86
CA ASP A 59 11.17 -13.99 21.84
C ASP A 59 10.63 -13.40 20.53
N ASP A 60 9.67 -12.47 20.61
CA ASP A 60 9.11 -11.78 19.43
C ASP A 60 10.19 -10.96 18.72
N LEU A 61 11.04 -10.25 19.46
CA LEU A 61 12.12 -9.44 18.90
C LEU A 61 13.17 -10.33 18.21
N VAL A 62 13.53 -11.47 18.79
CA VAL A 62 14.42 -12.45 18.16
C VAL A 62 13.80 -13.01 16.88
N SER A 63 12.51 -13.33 16.89
CA SER A 63 11.79 -13.79 15.71
C SER A 63 11.80 -12.76 14.57
N TYR A 64 11.47 -11.51 14.87
CA TYR A 64 11.50 -10.43 13.87
C TYR A 64 12.91 -10.17 13.35
N THR A 65 13.92 -10.21 14.23
CA THR A 65 15.32 -10.04 13.81
C THR A 65 15.74 -11.14 12.84
N ASN A 66 15.37 -12.40 13.11
CA ASN A 66 15.64 -13.51 12.21
C ASN A 66 14.89 -13.39 10.88
N GLN A 67 13.64 -12.92 10.89
CA GLN A 67 12.87 -12.68 9.67
C GLN A 67 13.48 -11.56 8.82
N ILE A 68 13.93 -10.47 9.46
CA ILE A 68 14.62 -9.36 8.78
C ILE A 68 15.94 -9.85 8.18
N ALA A 69 16.74 -10.60 8.93
CA ALA A 69 18.01 -11.14 8.44
C ALA A 69 17.81 -12.12 7.26
N HIS A 70 16.76 -12.94 7.33
CA HIS A 70 16.41 -13.83 6.23
C HIS A 70 15.95 -13.06 4.99
N ARG A 71 15.12 -12.03 5.18
CA ARG A 71 14.68 -11.13 4.11
C ARG A 71 15.85 -10.42 3.45
N GLU A 72 16.79 -9.87 4.22
CA GLU A 72 17.96 -9.17 3.68
C GLU A 72 18.88 -10.11 2.89
N LEU A 73 19.06 -11.36 3.36
CA LEU A 73 19.81 -12.38 2.63
C LEU A 73 19.15 -12.67 1.29
N VAL A 74 17.83 -12.87 1.28
CA VAL A 74 17.03 -13.13 0.10
C VAL A 74 17.07 -11.94 -0.88
N GLU A 75 16.91 -10.71 -0.38
CA GLU A 75 17.02 -9.47 -1.17
C GLU A 75 18.42 -9.33 -1.80
N SER A 76 19.48 -9.66 -1.08
CA SER A 76 20.86 -9.60 -1.61
C SER A 76 21.12 -10.62 -2.72
N GLN A 77 20.48 -11.80 -2.66
CA GLN A 77 20.56 -12.81 -3.71
C GLN A 77 19.80 -12.36 -4.96
N TYR A 78 18.62 -11.77 -4.78
CA TYR A 78 17.85 -11.20 -5.88
C TYR A 78 18.53 -10.01 -6.55
N ALA A 79 19.16 -9.12 -5.78
CA ALA A 79 19.92 -8.00 -6.33
C ALA A 79 21.08 -8.47 -7.23
N LYS A 80 21.75 -9.58 -6.87
CA LYS A 80 22.84 -10.17 -7.68
C LYS A 80 22.34 -10.76 -9.00
N ILE A 81 21.19 -11.43 -8.99
CA ILE A 81 20.60 -12.03 -10.18
C ILE A 81 20.04 -10.93 -11.11
N ALA A 82 19.40 -9.91 -10.54
CA ALA A 82 18.88 -8.77 -11.28
C ALA A 82 20.00 -8.03 -12.03
N ALA A 83 21.16 -7.82 -11.38
CA ALA A 83 22.30 -7.12 -11.97
C ALA A 83 22.89 -7.82 -13.22
N GLN A 84 22.67 -9.12 -13.37
CA GLN A 84 23.19 -9.90 -14.51
C GLN A 84 22.27 -9.83 -15.75
N HIS A 85 20.97 -9.63 -15.58
CA HIS A 85 19.99 -9.83 -16.66
C HIS A 85 19.19 -8.59 -17.10
N SER A 86 19.21 -7.48 -16.35
CA SER A 86 18.09 -6.53 -16.42
C SER A 86 18.45 -5.04 -16.60
N SER A 87 19.71 -4.68 -16.85
CA SER A 87 20.13 -3.27 -16.83
C SER A 87 19.69 -2.42 -18.03
N GLN A 88 19.00 -2.97 -19.05
CA GLN A 88 18.76 -2.26 -20.31
C GLN A 88 17.32 -2.26 -20.84
N TRP A 89 16.37 -2.94 -20.20
CA TRP A 89 15.01 -3.09 -20.77
C TRP A 89 14.03 -2.03 -20.29
N THR A 90 13.16 -1.61 -21.20
CA THR A 90 12.07 -0.66 -20.92
C THR A 90 10.88 -1.35 -20.25
N GLU A 91 9.99 -0.61 -19.60
CA GLU A 91 8.78 -1.18 -18.95
C GLU A 91 7.89 -1.95 -19.93
N ALA A 92 7.69 -1.42 -21.14
CA ALA A 92 6.93 -2.09 -22.19
C ALA A 92 7.59 -3.41 -22.61
N GLU A 93 8.92 -3.44 -22.73
CA GLU A 93 9.67 -4.64 -23.07
C GLU A 93 9.65 -5.68 -21.93
N ILE A 94 9.71 -5.23 -20.67
CA ILE A 94 9.57 -6.09 -19.49
C ILE A 94 8.17 -6.72 -19.47
N HIS A 95 7.12 -5.94 -19.77
CA HIS A 95 5.75 -6.43 -19.84
C HIS A 95 5.57 -7.46 -20.95
N ASP A 96 6.04 -7.17 -22.16
CA ASP A 96 5.90 -8.07 -23.31
C ASP A 96 6.69 -9.36 -23.13
N ARG A 97 7.92 -9.29 -22.59
CA ARG A 97 8.71 -10.49 -22.26
C ARG A 97 8.08 -11.31 -21.15
N LEU A 98 7.58 -10.67 -20.10
CA LEU A 98 6.87 -11.37 -19.03
C LEU A 98 5.60 -12.05 -19.55
N ARG A 99 4.86 -11.38 -20.43
CA ARG A 99 3.69 -11.93 -21.09
C ARG A 99 4.04 -13.14 -21.94
N GLN A 100 5.07 -13.05 -22.77
CA GLN A 100 5.55 -14.16 -23.58
C GLN A 100 6.00 -15.33 -22.70
N GLU A 101 6.68 -15.07 -21.59
CA GLU A 101 7.12 -16.08 -20.63
C GLU A 101 5.95 -16.78 -19.93
N ILE A 102 4.93 -16.02 -19.48
CA ILE A 102 3.70 -16.57 -18.89
C ILE A 102 2.99 -17.49 -19.90
N TYR A 103 2.88 -17.09 -21.16
CA TYR A 103 2.28 -17.93 -22.19
C TYR A 103 3.15 -19.13 -22.60
N ARG A 104 4.48 -18.99 -22.58
CA ARG A 104 5.42 -20.09 -22.83
C ARG A 104 5.26 -21.16 -21.76
N LEU A 105 5.25 -20.77 -20.50
CA LEU A 105 5.15 -21.69 -19.35
C LEU A 105 3.78 -22.36 -19.24
N ALA A 106 2.75 -21.78 -19.88
CA ALA A 106 1.43 -22.39 -19.99
C ALA A 106 1.39 -23.58 -20.96
N SER A 107 2.45 -23.79 -21.76
CA SER A 107 2.58 -25.00 -22.58
C SER A 107 3.08 -26.19 -21.77
N ARG A 108 2.68 -27.41 -22.17
CA ARG A 108 3.05 -28.63 -21.45
C ARG A 108 4.55 -28.92 -21.47
N THR A 109 5.20 -28.52 -22.56
CA THR A 109 6.66 -28.58 -22.71
C THR A 109 7.12 -27.21 -23.20
N PRO A 110 7.54 -26.33 -22.28
CA PRO A 110 7.91 -24.98 -22.63
C PRO A 110 9.19 -24.97 -23.48
N ALA A 111 9.19 -24.17 -24.55
CA ALA A 111 10.33 -24.03 -25.46
C ALA A 111 11.57 -23.50 -24.71
N ASP A 112 12.77 -23.99 -25.05
CA ASP A 112 14.01 -23.47 -24.47
C ASP A 112 14.20 -21.98 -24.80
N LEU A 113 14.83 -21.25 -23.88
CA LEU A 113 15.15 -19.83 -24.05
C LEU A 113 16.54 -19.66 -24.67
N ASP A 114 16.71 -18.65 -25.52
CA ASP A 114 18.02 -18.23 -26.02
C ASP A 114 18.82 -17.43 -24.96
N GLU A 115 20.07 -17.06 -25.29
CA GLU A 115 20.95 -16.28 -24.40
C GLU A 115 20.36 -14.91 -23.98
N ASN A 116 19.33 -14.43 -24.68
CA ASN A 116 18.64 -13.16 -24.41
C ASN A 116 17.28 -13.35 -23.73
N GLY A 117 16.86 -14.58 -23.42
CA GLY A 117 15.57 -14.88 -22.79
C GLY A 117 14.37 -14.84 -23.75
N ILE A 118 14.60 -15.05 -25.05
CA ILE A 118 13.55 -15.17 -26.07
C ILE A 118 13.27 -16.66 -26.32
N PRO A 119 11.98 -17.09 -26.41
CA PRO A 119 11.66 -18.48 -26.70
C PRO A 119 12.13 -18.90 -28.09
N LEU A 120 12.84 -20.03 -28.18
CA LEU A 120 13.17 -20.65 -29.47
C LEU A 120 11.89 -21.19 -30.12
N GLU A 121 11.75 -21.05 -31.44
CA GLU A 121 10.61 -21.60 -32.18
C GLU A 121 10.63 -23.13 -32.15
N SER A 122 10.01 -23.73 -31.13
CA SER A 122 9.71 -25.16 -31.09
C SER A 122 8.22 -25.38 -31.30
N ALA A 123 7.85 -26.25 -32.24
CA ALA A 123 6.46 -26.63 -32.43
C ALA A 123 5.94 -27.33 -31.16
N ASN A 124 4.91 -26.75 -30.53
CA ASN A 124 4.28 -27.35 -29.35
C ASN A 124 3.37 -28.51 -29.79
N GLU A 125 3.92 -29.73 -29.83
CA GLU A 125 3.18 -30.93 -30.26
C GLU A 125 2.24 -31.51 -29.17
N GLN A 126 2.36 -31.06 -27.92
CA GLN A 126 1.73 -31.70 -26.75
C GLN A 126 0.61 -30.87 -26.10
N GLY A 127 0.30 -29.69 -26.65
CA GLY A 127 -0.78 -28.81 -26.19
C GLY A 127 -0.41 -27.93 -24.99
N ASN A 128 -1.40 -27.22 -24.46
CA ASN A 128 -1.24 -26.30 -23.32
C ASN A 128 -1.79 -26.91 -22.02
N LEU A 129 -1.13 -26.62 -20.89
CA LEU A 129 -1.59 -26.95 -19.54
C LEU A 129 -2.81 -26.10 -19.17
N VAL A 130 -2.77 -24.82 -19.56
CA VAL A 130 -3.82 -23.85 -19.28
C VAL A 130 -4.07 -23.02 -20.55
N GLU A 131 -5.33 -22.94 -20.96
CA GLU A 131 -5.76 -22.15 -22.12
C GLU A 131 -6.56 -20.93 -21.69
N GLY A 132 -6.51 -19.82 -22.43
CA GLY A 132 -7.36 -18.65 -22.16
C GLY A 132 -6.93 -17.82 -20.95
N ILE A 133 -5.64 -17.83 -20.62
CA ILE A 133 -5.07 -16.98 -19.56
C ILE A 133 -5.33 -15.51 -19.88
N SER A 134 -5.91 -14.80 -18.91
CA SER A 134 -6.12 -13.36 -18.99
C SER A 134 -5.13 -12.65 -18.08
N LEU A 135 -4.38 -11.72 -18.66
CA LEU A 135 -3.40 -10.90 -17.94
C LEU A 135 -4.07 -9.59 -17.53
N GLY A 136 -3.94 -9.24 -16.26
CA GLY A 136 -4.24 -7.90 -15.77
C GLY A 136 -3.23 -6.87 -16.29
N LYS A 137 -3.51 -5.59 -16.02
CA LYS A 137 -2.50 -4.54 -16.21
C LYS A 137 -1.40 -4.75 -15.19
N GLY A 138 -0.16 -4.88 -15.65
CA GLY A 138 0.98 -4.93 -14.74
C GLY A 138 1.32 -3.54 -14.19
N ASN A 139 2.08 -3.49 -13.11
CA ASN A 139 2.50 -2.27 -12.43
C ASN A 139 3.95 -2.39 -11.99
N MET A 140 4.74 -1.36 -12.27
CA MET A 140 6.11 -1.24 -11.81
C MET A 140 6.15 -0.57 -10.43
N ALA A 141 6.66 -1.29 -9.44
CA ALA A 141 6.92 -0.80 -8.10
C ALA A 141 8.43 -0.69 -7.88
N GLU A 142 8.87 0.28 -7.08
CA GLU A 142 10.24 0.25 -6.57
C GLU A 142 10.37 -0.92 -5.59
N GLY A 143 11.40 -1.75 -5.80
CA GLY A 143 11.76 -2.82 -4.88
C GLY A 143 12.67 -2.31 -3.76
N GLY A 144 13.41 -3.22 -3.14
CA GLY A 144 14.51 -2.89 -2.24
C GLY A 144 15.68 -2.19 -2.94
N ARG A 145 16.78 -1.96 -2.22
CA ARG A 145 17.95 -1.24 -2.75
C ARG A 145 18.52 -1.92 -4.00
N GLY A 146 18.40 -1.26 -5.16
CA GLY A 146 19.04 -1.65 -6.42
C GLY A 146 18.19 -2.47 -7.39
N TYR A 147 16.89 -2.64 -7.13
CA TYR A 147 15.98 -3.31 -8.06
C TYR A 147 14.56 -2.71 -8.02
N ARG A 148 13.83 -2.90 -9.11
CA ARG A 148 12.41 -2.59 -9.29
C ARG A 148 11.63 -3.90 -9.42
N GLU A 149 10.39 -3.91 -9.01
CA GLU A 149 9.49 -5.06 -9.07
C GLU A 149 8.37 -4.78 -10.08
N TYR A 150 8.20 -5.60 -11.10
CA TYR A 150 7.05 -5.52 -12.00
C TYR A 150 6.02 -6.58 -11.61
N ARG A 151 4.84 -6.14 -11.15
CA ARG A 151 3.78 -7.02 -10.66
C ARG A 151 2.67 -7.14 -11.69
N ILE A 152 2.18 -8.35 -11.94
CA ILE A 152 1.05 -8.60 -12.83
C ILE A 152 0.11 -9.64 -12.21
N ASN A 153 -1.18 -9.32 -12.20
CA ASN A 153 -2.21 -10.29 -11.83
C ASN A 153 -2.55 -11.15 -13.05
N VAL A 154 -2.52 -12.47 -12.88
CA VAL A 154 -2.80 -13.45 -13.92
C VAL A 154 -4.02 -14.25 -13.50
N ARG A 155 -5.06 -14.19 -14.33
CA ARG A 155 -6.29 -14.97 -14.13
C ARG A 155 -6.28 -16.19 -15.03
N ILE A 156 -6.21 -17.34 -14.38
CA ILE A 156 -6.22 -18.67 -14.96
C ILE A 156 -7.67 -19.18 -14.96
N PRO A 157 -8.26 -19.45 -16.14
CA PRO A 157 -9.59 -20.03 -16.21
C PRO A 157 -9.59 -21.48 -15.67
N PRO A 158 -10.77 -22.07 -15.43
CA PRO A 158 -10.87 -23.39 -14.80
C PRO A 158 -10.17 -24.50 -15.59
N ALA A 159 -9.10 -25.06 -15.02
CA ALA A 159 -8.31 -26.16 -15.57
C ALA A 159 -8.26 -27.36 -14.60
N PRO A 160 -7.85 -28.57 -15.03
CA PRO A 160 -7.60 -29.66 -14.11
C PRO A 160 -6.54 -29.26 -13.06
N LEU A 161 -6.74 -29.69 -11.81
CA LEU A 161 -5.84 -29.29 -10.70
C LEU A 161 -4.38 -29.72 -10.97
N GLU A 162 -4.18 -30.89 -11.58
CA GLU A 162 -2.84 -31.39 -11.93
C GLU A 162 -2.13 -30.49 -12.94
N ASP A 163 -2.82 -30.04 -13.99
CA ASP A 163 -2.25 -29.13 -14.99
C ASP A 163 -1.98 -27.74 -14.41
N LEU A 164 -2.83 -27.29 -13.47
CA LEU A 164 -2.64 -26.02 -12.75
C LEU A 164 -1.43 -26.07 -11.81
N LEU A 165 -1.23 -27.18 -11.10
CA LEU A 165 -0.05 -27.38 -10.25
C LEU A 165 1.23 -27.40 -11.07
N GLN A 166 1.25 -28.16 -12.17
CA GLN A 166 2.40 -28.20 -13.09
C GLN A 166 2.72 -26.81 -13.66
N TYR A 167 1.69 -26.03 -13.98
CA TYR A 167 1.87 -24.65 -14.45
C TYR A 167 2.47 -23.73 -13.38
N LEU A 168 2.04 -23.84 -12.11
CA LEU A 168 2.62 -23.07 -11.01
C LEU A 168 4.07 -23.47 -10.72
N GLU A 169 4.39 -24.77 -10.80
CA GLU A 169 5.77 -25.26 -10.71
C GLU A 169 6.64 -24.68 -11.83
N ASN A 170 6.16 -24.71 -13.09
CA ASN A 170 6.84 -24.11 -14.23
C ASN A 170 7.08 -22.60 -14.04
N LEU A 171 6.12 -21.88 -13.46
CA LEU A 171 6.27 -20.45 -13.12
C LEU A 171 7.34 -20.21 -12.06
N GLN A 172 7.42 -21.07 -11.04
CA GLN A 172 8.40 -20.97 -9.96
C GLN A 172 9.82 -21.34 -10.42
N GLU A 173 9.95 -22.30 -11.34
CA GLU A 173 11.23 -22.73 -11.91
C GLU A 173 11.72 -21.83 -13.06
N SER A 174 10.98 -20.77 -13.40
CA SER A 174 11.35 -19.88 -14.50
C SER A 174 12.73 -19.23 -14.27
N PRO A 175 13.60 -19.21 -15.29
CA PRO A 175 14.89 -18.54 -15.22
C PRO A 175 14.77 -17.00 -15.25
N GLN A 176 13.58 -16.44 -15.51
CA GLN A 176 13.36 -14.99 -15.58
C GLN A 176 13.12 -14.30 -14.22
N SER A 177 13.51 -14.95 -13.11
CA SER A 177 13.39 -14.41 -11.74
C SER A 177 11.96 -13.96 -11.39
N LEU A 178 11.03 -14.90 -11.54
CA LEU A 178 9.62 -14.71 -11.19
C LEU A 178 9.39 -15.10 -9.73
N ARG A 179 8.64 -14.27 -9.00
CA ARG A 179 8.16 -14.53 -7.64
C ARG A 179 6.65 -14.63 -7.67
N LEU A 180 6.11 -15.66 -7.05
CA LEU A 180 4.66 -15.81 -6.85
C LEU A 180 4.33 -15.26 -5.47
N ASP A 181 3.59 -14.14 -5.42
CA ASP A 181 3.29 -13.44 -4.17
C ASP A 181 1.97 -13.92 -3.54
N ALA A 182 0.97 -14.18 -4.37
CA ALA A 182 -0.33 -14.67 -3.94
C ALA A 182 -0.93 -15.63 -4.96
N VAL A 183 -1.61 -16.66 -4.47
CA VAL A 183 -2.37 -17.64 -5.27
C VAL A 183 -3.73 -17.85 -4.63
N GLU A 184 -4.78 -17.45 -5.33
CA GLU A 184 -6.17 -17.69 -4.94
C GLU A 184 -6.76 -18.77 -5.84
N LEU A 185 -7.16 -19.90 -5.25
CA LEU A 185 -7.78 -21.01 -5.98
C LEU A 185 -9.30 -20.95 -5.83
N THR A 186 -10.02 -21.03 -6.95
CA THR A 186 -11.48 -21.02 -6.99
C THR A 186 -11.99 -22.30 -7.63
N ARG A 187 -12.85 -23.03 -6.92
CA ARG A 187 -13.47 -24.26 -7.40
C ARG A 187 -14.98 -24.14 -7.42
N LEU A 188 -15.60 -24.46 -8.55
CA LEU A 188 -17.05 -24.63 -8.66
C LEU A 188 -17.45 -26.00 -8.09
N ALA A 189 -18.43 -26.04 -7.19
CA ALA A 189 -18.83 -27.25 -6.44
C ALA A 189 -19.24 -28.44 -7.33
N ASP A 190 -19.66 -28.16 -8.57
CA ASP A 190 -20.21 -29.13 -9.52
C ASP A 190 -19.16 -29.69 -10.51
N LYS A 191 -17.91 -29.23 -10.45
CA LYS A 191 -16.86 -29.62 -11.41
C LYS A 191 -15.50 -29.90 -10.74
N ASN A 192 -14.69 -30.73 -11.40
CA ASN A 192 -13.30 -31.00 -11.03
C ASN A 192 -12.29 -30.02 -11.66
N PHE A 193 -12.77 -28.85 -12.10
CA PHE A 193 -11.95 -27.79 -12.64
C PHE A 193 -11.73 -26.70 -11.59
N VAL A 194 -10.51 -26.20 -11.51
CA VAL A 194 -10.08 -25.17 -10.57
C VAL A 194 -9.56 -23.98 -11.38
N GLY A 195 -10.13 -22.80 -11.15
CA GLY A 195 -9.58 -21.55 -11.65
C GLY A 195 -8.61 -20.96 -10.62
N ALA A 196 -7.70 -20.11 -11.05
CA ALA A 196 -6.78 -19.43 -10.14
C ALA A 196 -6.56 -17.97 -10.49
N SER A 197 -6.33 -17.14 -9.49
CA SER A 197 -5.82 -15.78 -9.62
C SER A 197 -4.45 -15.76 -8.96
N VAL A 198 -3.42 -15.37 -9.72
CA VAL A 198 -2.02 -15.44 -9.29
C VAL A 198 -1.39 -14.06 -9.47
N ASP A 199 -0.76 -13.55 -8.41
CA ASP A 199 0.04 -12.34 -8.48
C ASP A 199 1.50 -12.71 -8.73
N ILE A 200 2.00 -12.35 -9.90
CA ILE A 200 3.37 -12.64 -10.35
C ILE A 200 4.19 -11.35 -10.29
N THR A 201 5.31 -11.41 -9.60
CA THR A 201 6.26 -10.29 -9.50
C THR A 201 7.58 -10.67 -10.15
N ARG A 202 8.03 -9.86 -11.11
CA ARG A 202 9.35 -9.96 -11.72
C ARG A 202 10.29 -8.94 -11.10
N ILE A 203 11.50 -9.37 -10.76
CA ILE A 203 12.55 -8.48 -10.25
C ILE A 203 13.42 -7.98 -11.40
N VAL A 204 13.65 -6.67 -11.44
CA VAL A 204 14.32 -5.92 -12.51
C VAL A 204 15.44 -5.09 -11.87
N ALA A 205 16.68 -5.15 -12.34
CA ALA A 205 17.75 -4.30 -11.78
C ALA A 205 17.52 -2.83 -12.11
N ASP A 206 17.82 -1.96 -11.15
CA ASP A 206 17.74 -0.52 -11.35
C ASP A 206 18.93 -0.07 -12.20
N GLY A 207 18.68 0.22 -13.49
CA GLY A 207 19.74 0.53 -14.45
C GLY A 207 19.29 1.14 -15.79
N ALA A 208 18.00 1.11 -16.13
CA ALA A 208 17.50 1.80 -17.31
C ALA A 208 17.16 3.26 -16.97
N SER A 209 18.10 4.16 -17.30
CA SER A 209 17.75 5.57 -17.55
C SER A 209 16.63 5.58 -18.58
N GLU A 210 15.55 6.30 -18.30
CA GLU A 210 14.51 6.61 -19.30
C GLU A 210 15.14 7.42 -20.43
N LYS A 211 15.77 6.74 -21.39
CA LYS A 211 15.99 7.31 -22.71
C LYS A 211 14.67 7.17 -23.45
N GLY A 212 13.83 8.17 -23.27
CA GLY A 212 12.73 8.44 -24.17
C GLY A 212 13.24 8.39 -25.60
N THR A 213 12.47 7.68 -26.43
CA THR A 213 12.60 7.59 -27.88
C THR A 213 12.71 8.98 -28.48
N SER A 214 13.93 9.50 -28.58
CA SER A 214 14.30 10.63 -29.41
C SER A 214 15.10 10.05 -30.57
N GLY A 215 14.44 9.97 -31.72
CA GLY A 215 15.08 9.57 -32.96
C GLY A 215 16.31 10.43 -33.20
N GLY A 216 17.46 9.78 -33.35
CA GLY A 216 18.67 10.45 -33.77
C GLY A 216 18.49 11.07 -35.15
N SER A 217 18.67 12.38 -35.24
CA SER A 217 19.40 12.96 -36.35
C SER A 217 20.37 13.98 -35.79
N ASP A 218 21.57 13.88 -36.32
CA ASP A 218 22.82 14.47 -35.91
C ASP A 218 22.86 16.01 -36.05
N SER A 219 23.84 16.60 -35.39
CA SER A 219 24.41 17.96 -35.52
C SER A 219 23.73 19.16 -34.83
N GLY A 220 24.47 19.73 -33.86
CA GLY A 220 24.78 21.16 -33.87
C GLY A 220 24.18 22.06 -32.79
N ASP A 221 25.01 22.36 -31.79
CA ASP A 221 25.27 23.72 -31.27
C ASP A 221 24.25 24.42 -30.32
N SER A 222 24.77 24.71 -29.12
CA SER A 222 24.55 25.88 -28.25
C SER A 222 23.15 26.27 -27.74
N GLY A 223 22.93 25.99 -26.45
CA GLY A 223 22.55 26.99 -25.43
C GLY A 223 21.09 27.47 -25.36
N GLY A 224 20.40 27.17 -24.25
CA GLY A 224 19.17 27.89 -23.88
C GLY A 224 18.33 27.21 -22.79
N SER A 225 18.32 27.84 -21.62
CA SER A 225 17.31 27.86 -20.53
C SER A 225 16.40 26.65 -20.28
N ASP A 226 16.49 26.18 -19.04
CA ASP A 226 15.52 25.38 -18.29
C ASP A 226 14.06 25.75 -18.60
N THR A 227 13.30 24.79 -19.10
CA THR A 227 11.86 24.67 -18.86
C THR A 227 11.61 23.17 -18.72
N GLU A 228 11.51 22.69 -17.47
CA GLU A 228 11.07 21.32 -17.17
C GLU A 228 9.63 21.19 -17.70
N GLU A 229 9.48 20.66 -18.91
CA GLU A 229 8.20 20.16 -19.39
C GLU A 229 7.81 18.96 -18.52
N ALA A 230 6.86 19.17 -17.62
CA ALA A 230 6.33 18.09 -16.80
C ALA A 230 5.62 17.05 -17.70
N PRO A 231 5.80 15.74 -17.45
CA PRO A 231 5.26 14.71 -18.32
C PRO A 231 3.73 14.65 -18.27
N LEU A 232 3.12 14.29 -19.40
CA LEU A 232 1.69 14.00 -19.56
C LEU A 232 1.27 12.90 -18.55
N ARG A 233 0.30 13.17 -17.66
CA ARG A 233 -0.04 12.27 -16.53
C ARG A 233 -1.40 11.59 -16.71
N LEU A 234 -1.44 10.57 -17.56
CA LEU A 234 -2.58 9.65 -17.70
C LEU A 234 -2.28 8.30 -17.02
N GLY A 235 -3.31 7.66 -16.48
CA GLY A 235 -3.20 6.40 -15.76
C GLY A 235 -3.27 6.55 -14.24
N ARG A 236 -2.88 5.49 -13.53
CA ARG A 236 -2.90 5.48 -12.06
C ARG A 236 -1.74 6.32 -11.55
N ILE A 237 -2.04 7.31 -10.73
CA ILE A 237 -1.06 8.23 -10.16
C ILE A 237 -0.49 7.62 -8.88
N ARG A 238 0.85 7.56 -8.77
CA ARG A 238 1.54 7.18 -7.53
C ARG A 238 1.23 8.23 -6.47
N LEU A 239 0.62 7.81 -5.38
CA LEU A 239 0.30 8.68 -4.26
C LEU A 239 1.53 8.82 -3.36
N GLN A 240 2.08 10.02 -3.31
CA GLN A 240 3.11 10.46 -2.37
C GLN A 240 2.79 11.90 -1.94
N ALA A 241 2.90 12.21 -0.66
CA ALA A 241 2.63 13.54 -0.13
C ALA A 241 3.43 14.63 -0.85
N GLY A 242 4.70 14.35 -1.18
CA GLY A 242 5.58 15.29 -1.89
C GLY A 242 5.19 15.60 -3.35
N ALA A 243 4.27 14.83 -3.95
CA ALA A 243 3.78 15.06 -5.30
C ALA A 243 2.53 15.97 -5.34
N TRP A 244 2.00 16.35 -4.18
CA TRP A 244 0.81 17.18 -4.03
C TRP A 244 1.20 18.57 -3.57
N GLN A 245 0.39 19.55 -3.97
CA GLN A 245 0.53 20.94 -3.56
C GLN A 245 -0.58 21.24 -2.57
N SER A 246 -0.25 21.96 -1.49
CA SER A 246 -1.23 22.33 -0.48
C SER A 246 -1.15 23.79 -0.09
N ASP A 247 -2.31 24.30 0.29
CA ASP A 247 -2.46 25.60 0.92
C ASP A 247 -3.17 25.39 2.26
N HIS A 248 -2.53 25.81 3.34
CA HIS A 248 -3.01 25.65 4.71
C HIS A 248 -3.42 24.21 5.12
N ALA A 249 -2.77 23.18 4.57
CA ALA A 249 -2.92 21.78 4.97
C ALA A 249 -1.55 21.09 5.12
N GLN A 250 -1.44 20.21 6.12
CA GLN A 250 -0.30 19.31 6.29
C GLN A 250 -0.56 18.00 5.56
N LEU A 251 0.44 17.55 4.81
CA LEU A 251 0.41 16.28 4.08
C LEU A 251 1.52 15.38 4.61
N SER A 252 1.16 14.13 4.87
CA SER A 252 2.11 13.08 5.21
C SER A 252 1.77 11.81 4.44
N ASP A 253 2.81 11.06 4.07
CA ASP A 253 2.62 9.68 3.63
C ASP A 253 2.08 8.90 4.83
N ALA A 254 0.96 8.21 4.63
CA ALA A 254 0.40 7.37 5.67
C ALA A 254 1.33 6.18 5.96
N GLU A 255 1.31 5.66 7.19
CA GLU A 255 2.10 4.48 7.53
C GLU A 255 1.77 3.31 6.60
N SER A 256 2.78 2.51 6.26
CA SER A 256 2.71 1.39 5.29
C SER A 256 1.59 0.37 5.55
N GLU A 257 0.97 0.39 6.74
CA GLU A 257 -0.09 -0.53 7.15
C GLU A 257 -1.46 0.16 7.34
N SER A 258 -1.60 1.43 6.94
CA SER A 258 -2.86 2.17 7.09
C SER A 258 -3.97 1.59 6.22
N ALA A 259 -5.08 1.20 6.86
CA ALA A 259 -6.30 0.75 6.19
C ALA A 259 -7.06 1.90 5.49
N HIS A 260 -6.68 3.16 5.74
CA HIS A 260 -7.47 4.34 5.38
C HIS A 260 -6.95 5.10 4.15
N GLY A 261 -5.69 4.91 3.74
CA GLY A 261 -5.15 5.49 2.51
C GLY A 261 -3.62 5.59 2.49
N ALA A 262 -3.08 6.07 1.37
CA ALA A 262 -1.64 6.24 1.15
C ALA A 262 -1.15 7.66 1.53
N ILE A 263 -2.04 8.66 1.48
CA ILE A 263 -1.76 10.03 1.91
C ILE A 263 -2.77 10.41 2.99
N GLU A 264 -2.27 10.97 4.08
CA GLU A 264 -3.05 11.63 5.12
C GLU A 264 -2.89 13.13 5.02
N VAL A 265 -4.01 13.84 5.20
CA VAL A 265 -4.10 15.28 5.06
C VAL A 265 -4.84 15.84 6.26
N VAL A 266 -4.24 16.83 6.92
CA VAL A 266 -4.84 17.52 8.08
C VAL A 266 -4.96 19.01 7.78
N ALA A 267 -6.17 19.55 7.92
CA ALA A 267 -6.44 20.98 7.71
C ALA A 267 -5.86 21.85 8.83
N ASP A 268 -4.95 22.77 8.50
CA ASP A 268 -4.42 23.75 9.46
C ASP A 268 -5.34 24.98 9.60
N SER A 269 -6.22 25.21 8.64
CA SER A 269 -7.18 26.32 8.61
C SER A 269 -8.52 25.93 7.97
N ASP A 270 -9.54 26.78 8.12
CA ASP A 270 -10.88 26.58 7.54
C ASP A 270 -10.93 26.73 6.00
N ASN A 271 -9.84 27.19 5.38
CA ASN A 271 -9.70 27.31 3.92
C ASN A 271 -8.63 26.37 3.37
N ALA A 272 -8.33 25.29 4.08
CA ALA A 272 -7.32 24.34 3.68
C ALA A 272 -7.68 23.67 2.34
N SER A 273 -6.72 23.64 1.42
CA SER A 273 -6.89 22.98 0.13
C SER A 273 -5.64 22.22 -0.27
N LEU A 274 -5.83 21.20 -1.09
CA LEU A 274 -4.74 20.45 -1.69
C LEU A 274 -5.12 20.07 -3.11
N PHE A 275 -4.12 19.95 -3.97
CA PHE A 275 -4.35 19.53 -5.33
C PHE A 275 -3.16 18.79 -5.91
N PHE A 276 -3.47 18.01 -6.94
CA PHE A 276 -2.49 17.38 -7.81
C PHE A 276 -2.48 18.10 -9.15
N SER A 277 -1.32 18.62 -9.58
CA SER A 277 -1.18 19.27 -10.88
C SER A 277 -0.94 18.21 -11.96
N ALA A 278 -1.74 18.28 -13.03
CA ALA A 278 -1.65 17.42 -14.20
C ALA A 278 -1.65 18.27 -15.47
N ILE A 279 -0.87 17.84 -16.46
CA ILE A 279 -0.89 18.40 -17.82
C ILE A 279 -1.67 17.43 -18.70
N LEU A 280 -2.78 17.91 -19.26
CA LEU A 280 -3.70 17.12 -20.07
C LEU A 280 -3.97 17.85 -21.41
N PRO A 281 -3.98 17.13 -22.54
CA PRO A 281 -4.41 17.71 -23.80
C PRO A 281 -5.92 18.00 -23.82
N GLY A 282 -6.40 18.77 -24.81
CA GLY A 282 -7.84 18.95 -25.01
C GLY A 282 -8.57 17.62 -25.22
N GLY A 283 -9.69 17.41 -24.52
CA GLY A 283 -10.45 16.16 -24.57
C GLY A 283 -11.33 15.89 -23.35
N ASP A 284 -12.02 14.73 -23.39
CA ASP A 284 -12.87 14.26 -22.30
C ASP A 284 -12.14 13.26 -21.42
N TYR A 285 -12.26 13.45 -20.10
CA TYR A 285 -11.54 12.67 -19.11
C TYR A 285 -12.45 12.22 -17.97
N GLU A 286 -12.00 11.17 -17.29
CA GLU A 286 -12.57 10.72 -16.04
C GLU A 286 -11.48 10.62 -14.98
N LEU A 287 -11.74 11.30 -13.86
CA LEU A 287 -11.00 11.19 -12.63
C LEU A 287 -11.67 10.15 -11.74
N ILE A 288 -10.90 9.19 -11.24
CA ILE A 288 -11.33 8.23 -10.24
C ILE A 288 -10.45 8.39 -9.01
N ILE A 289 -11.05 8.77 -7.88
CA ILE A 289 -10.37 8.93 -6.60
C ILE A 289 -11.06 8.11 -5.51
N GLU A 290 -10.27 7.43 -4.68
CA GLU A 290 -10.75 6.78 -3.46
C GLU A 290 -10.28 7.58 -2.26
N ALA A 291 -11.24 8.11 -1.50
CA ALA A 291 -10.97 8.99 -0.36
C ALA A 291 -11.94 8.75 0.80
N ALA A 292 -11.47 9.02 2.01
CA ALA A 292 -12.24 8.95 3.25
C ALA A 292 -11.94 10.19 4.10
N ALA A 293 -12.97 10.89 4.59
CA ALA A 293 -12.78 11.92 5.61
C ALA A 293 -13.04 11.30 6.99
N ALA A 294 -12.01 11.23 7.83
CA ALA A 294 -12.10 10.70 9.19
C ALA A 294 -12.79 11.69 10.14
N GLU A 295 -12.51 12.98 9.96
CA GLU A 295 -13.14 14.10 10.68
C GLU A 295 -13.40 15.24 9.69
N GLY A 296 -14.52 15.95 9.83
CA GLY A 296 -14.94 17.02 8.92
C GLY A 296 -15.41 16.51 7.55
N SER A 297 -15.65 17.42 6.60
CA SER A 297 -15.99 17.05 5.22
C SER A 297 -15.03 17.69 4.23
N ALA A 298 -14.96 17.15 3.02
CA ALA A 298 -14.16 17.72 1.94
C ALA A 298 -14.96 17.83 0.64
N GLN A 299 -14.58 18.76 -0.22
CA GLN A 299 -15.13 18.92 -1.56
C GLN A 299 -14.07 18.55 -2.60
N LEU A 300 -14.45 17.73 -3.57
CA LEU A 300 -13.62 17.28 -4.68
C LEU A 300 -14.10 17.94 -5.97
N ALA A 301 -13.20 18.54 -6.71
CA ALA A 301 -13.47 19.08 -8.04
C ALA A 301 -12.25 18.96 -8.94
N VAL A 302 -12.44 19.13 -10.24
CA VAL A 302 -11.36 19.36 -11.21
C VAL A 302 -11.44 20.80 -11.68
N VAL A 303 -10.32 21.54 -11.61
CA VAL A 303 -10.28 22.95 -12.01
C VAL A 303 -9.07 23.26 -12.89
N MET A 304 -9.19 24.26 -13.76
CA MET A 304 -8.06 24.81 -14.51
C MET A 304 -7.07 25.49 -13.57
N GLU A 305 -5.77 25.25 -13.76
CA GLU A 305 -4.74 25.81 -12.86
C GLU A 305 -4.56 27.33 -13.05
N ALA A 306 -4.82 27.85 -14.25
CA ALA A 306 -4.60 29.25 -14.59
C ALA A 306 -5.58 30.22 -13.93
N ASP A 307 -6.84 29.82 -13.73
CA ASP A 307 -7.93 30.70 -13.29
C ASP A 307 -8.92 30.05 -12.31
N ASP A 308 -8.64 28.83 -11.85
CA ASP A 308 -9.52 28.02 -11.00
C ASP A 308 -10.94 27.81 -11.59
N THR A 309 -11.09 27.89 -12.93
CA THR A 309 -12.34 27.56 -13.59
C THR A 309 -12.68 26.09 -13.36
N VAL A 310 -13.86 25.82 -12.80
CA VAL A 310 -14.32 24.47 -12.48
C VAL A 310 -14.71 23.73 -13.75
N LEU A 311 -14.09 22.58 -13.99
CA LEU A 311 -14.30 21.72 -15.16
C LEU A 311 -15.25 20.55 -14.90
N SER A 312 -15.62 20.31 -13.64
CA SER A 312 -16.42 19.16 -13.22
C SER A 312 -17.56 19.54 -12.27
N ASN A 313 -18.44 18.57 -11.99
CA ASN A 313 -19.29 18.68 -10.80
C ASN A 313 -18.44 18.63 -9.53
N VAL A 314 -18.91 19.29 -8.47
CA VAL A 314 -18.28 19.26 -7.15
C VAL A 314 -18.88 18.10 -6.36
N GLU A 315 -18.06 17.12 -5.99
CA GLU A 315 -18.45 15.99 -5.16
C GLU A 315 -18.10 16.24 -3.70
N THR A 316 -18.91 15.73 -2.77
CA THR A 316 -18.68 15.88 -1.32
C THR A 316 -18.19 14.56 -0.72
N VAL A 317 -17.05 14.60 -0.04
CA VAL A 317 -16.56 13.55 0.83
C VAL A 317 -17.13 13.77 2.22
N GLU A 318 -18.00 12.85 2.64
CA GLU A 318 -18.63 12.89 3.96
C GLU A 318 -17.64 12.46 5.04
N GLY A 319 -17.71 13.10 6.21
CA GLY A 319 -16.93 12.78 7.41
C GLY A 319 -17.41 11.55 8.15
N ASP A 320 -17.70 10.46 7.44
CA ASP A 320 -18.17 9.20 8.02
C ASP A 320 -17.06 8.16 8.22
N GLY A 321 -15.81 8.52 7.89
CA GLY A 321 -14.64 7.65 8.00
C GLY A 321 -14.60 6.50 7.00
N ASN A 322 -15.59 6.37 6.12
CA ASN A 322 -15.68 5.29 5.16
C ASN A 322 -14.95 5.63 3.88
N LEU A 323 -14.11 4.72 3.41
CA LEU A 323 -13.46 4.85 2.11
C LEU A 323 -14.48 4.69 0.98
N LYS A 324 -14.70 5.77 0.21
CA LYS A 324 -15.63 5.82 -0.91
C LYS A 324 -14.87 6.11 -2.21
N ARG A 325 -15.39 5.56 -3.31
CA ARG A 325 -14.88 5.79 -4.66
C ARG A 325 -15.71 6.85 -5.36
N TYR A 326 -15.07 7.92 -5.79
CA TYR A 326 -15.65 9.03 -6.54
C TYR A 326 -15.20 8.95 -7.99
N GLN A 327 -16.15 9.12 -8.93
CA GLN A 327 -15.90 9.14 -10.37
C GLN A 327 -16.39 10.48 -10.91
N ILE A 328 -15.46 11.31 -11.37
CA ILE A 328 -15.71 12.69 -11.77
C ILE A 328 -15.32 12.82 -13.23
N GLN A 329 -16.31 13.07 -14.08
CA GLN A 329 -16.10 13.34 -15.50
C GLN A 329 -15.88 14.84 -15.71
N PHE A 330 -14.94 15.19 -16.58
CA PHE A 330 -14.59 16.57 -16.90
C PHE A 330 -14.05 16.68 -18.32
N THR A 331 -14.19 17.88 -18.90
CA THR A 331 -13.71 18.18 -20.25
C THR A 331 -12.65 19.28 -20.16
N VAL A 332 -11.52 19.06 -20.81
CA VAL A 332 -10.46 20.06 -20.96
C VAL A 332 -10.64 20.70 -22.33
N ALA A 333 -10.88 22.01 -22.36
CA ALA A 333 -11.05 22.74 -23.61
C ALA A 333 -9.72 22.88 -24.36
N GLY A 334 -9.74 22.65 -25.68
CA GLY A 334 -8.57 22.72 -26.55
C GLY A 334 -8.59 21.62 -27.60
N THR A 335 -7.57 21.60 -28.46
CA THR A 335 -7.30 20.46 -29.35
C THR A 335 -6.38 19.43 -28.68
N GLU A 336 -6.25 18.23 -29.25
CA GLU A 336 -5.31 17.20 -28.74
C GLU A 336 -3.85 17.68 -28.68
N ASP A 337 -3.48 18.66 -29.51
CA ASP A 337 -2.15 19.28 -29.53
C ASP A 337 -1.96 20.40 -28.49
N GLU A 338 -3.04 20.89 -27.87
CA GLU A 338 -2.99 21.97 -26.87
C GLU A 338 -2.99 21.37 -25.46
N GLN A 339 -1.86 21.50 -24.76
CA GLN A 339 -1.71 21.04 -23.38
C GLN A 339 -2.19 22.10 -22.39
N ALA A 340 -3.06 21.70 -21.46
CA ALA A 340 -3.57 22.54 -20.39
C ALA A 340 -3.14 22.01 -19.01
N HIS A 341 -2.83 22.94 -18.10
CA HIS A 341 -2.54 22.65 -16.70
C HIS A 341 -3.83 22.61 -15.89
N VAL A 342 -4.06 21.51 -15.18
CA VAL A 342 -5.30 21.22 -14.47
C VAL A 342 -4.99 20.72 -13.06
N LYS A 343 -5.72 21.23 -12.06
CA LYS A 343 -5.73 20.72 -10.68
C LYS A 343 -6.72 19.54 -10.62
N CYS A 344 -6.19 18.32 -10.59
CA CYS A 344 -6.96 17.08 -10.75
C CYS A 344 -6.51 15.99 -9.74
N PRO A 345 -7.14 15.88 -8.55
CA PRO A 345 -8.24 16.71 -8.06
C PRO A 345 -7.73 17.99 -7.40
N LEU A 346 -8.60 19.00 -7.32
CA LEU A 346 -8.62 20.00 -6.27
C LEU A 346 -9.53 19.52 -5.14
N ILE A 347 -8.98 19.45 -3.94
CA ILE A 347 -9.68 19.06 -2.73
C ILE A 347 -9.72 20.27 -1.78
N ARG A 348 -10.90 20.64 -1.31
CA ARG A 348 -11.10 21.71 -0.31
C ARG A 348 -11.64 21.10 0.98
N LEU A 349 -10.96 21.31 2.09
CA LEU A 349 -11.36 20.82 3.41
C LEU A 349 -12.26 21.87 4.06
N SER A 350 -13.37 21.43 4.67
CA SER A 350 -14.45 22.34 5.11
C SER A 350 -14.12 23.13 6.38
N GLU A 351 -13.29 22.59 7.27
CA GLU A 351 -12.97 23.20 8.57
C GLU A 351 -11.58 22.81 9.07
N LYS A 352 -10.98 23.65 9.93
CA LYS A 352 -9.71 23.34 10.59
C LYS A 352 -9.81 22.05 11.40
N GLY A 353 -8.80 21.19 11.26
CA GLY A 353 -8.76 19.88 11.90
C GLY A 353 -9.46 18.76 11.10
N THR A 354 -10.07 19.07 9.94
CA THR A 354 -10.55 18.04 9.01
C THR A 354 -9.39 17.12 8.63
N THR A 355 -9.59 15.81 8.77
CA THR A 355 -8.61 14.78 8.40
C THR A 355 -9.15 13.98 7.23
N LEU A 356 -8.40 13.98 6.13
CA LEU A 356 -8.73 13.27 4.89
C LEU A 356 -7.64 12.27 4.54
N HIS A 357 -8.06 11.08 4.14
CA HIS A 357 -7.19 10.06 3.58
C HIS A 357 -7.48 9.84 2.10
N VAL A 358 -6.42 9.76 1.29
CA VAL A 358 -6.50 9.43 -0.15
C VAL A 358 -5.81 8.09 -0.39
N ALA A 359 -6.55 7.12 -0.91
CA ALA A 359 -6.08 5.75 -1.11
C ALA A 359 -5.74 5.43 -2.56
N ASN A 360 -6.39 6.10 -3.52
CA ASN A 360 -6.17 5.85 -4.93
C ASN A 360 -6.49 7.08 -5.79
N LEU A 361 -5.73 7.27 -6.87
CA LEU A 361 -5.96 8.32 -7.85
C LEU A 361 -5.67 7.80 -9.26
N LEU A 362 -6.62 7.98 -10.18
CA LEU A 362 -6.53 7.54 -11.57
C LEU A 362 -7.16 8.60 -12.48
N ILE A 363 -6.43 9.02 -13.51
CA ILE A 363 -6.95 9.89 -14.58
C ILE A 363 -6.95 9.06 -15.86
N ARG A 364 -8.07 9.03 -16.60
CA ARG A 364 -8.14 8.36 -17.90
C ARG A 364 -8.87 9.20 -18.93
N ALA A 365 -8.42 9.13 -20.19
CA ALA A 365 -9.20 9.64 -21.31
C ALA A 365 -10.47 8.80 -21.49
N MET A 366 -11.59 9.47 -21.73
CA MET A 366 -12.82 8.82 -22.17
C MET A 366 -12.77 8.74 -23.69
N THR A 367 -12.46 7.56 -24.23
CA THR A 367 -12.57 7.34 -25.67
C THR A 367 -14.05 7.43 -26.04
N GLU A 368 -14.41 8.31 -26.99
CA GLU A 368 -15.73 8.29 -27.61
C GLU A 368 -16.03 6.86 -28.09
N MET A 369 -17.20 6.34 -27.69
CA MET A 369 -17.69 5.01 -28.09
C MET A 369 -18.08 4.96 -29.57
#